data_AF-A0A721NGC6-F1
#
_entry.id   AF-A0A721NGC6-F1
#
_cell.length_a   1.000
_cell.length_b   1.000
_cell.length_c   1.000
_cell.angle_alpha   90.00
_cell.angle_beta   90.00
_cell.angle_gamma   90.00
#
_symmetry.space_group_name_H-M   'P 1'
#
loop_
_entity.id
_entity.type
_entity.pdbx_description
1 polymer ?
#
loop_
_entity_poly.entity_id
_entity_poly.type
_entity_poly.pdbx_seq_one_letter_code
_entity_poly.pdbx_strand_id
1 'polypeptide(L)'
;MDEYPIIDLSHLLPAAQGLARLPADERIQRLRADRWIGYPRAVEALNRLEALYAWPNKQRMPNLLLVGPTNNGKSMIVEKFRRTHPASSDADQEHIPVLVVQ
;
A
#
# COMPACT_ATOMS: atom_id res chain seq x y z
N MET A 1 -13.80 8.70 -36.86
CA MET A 1 -14.25 7.73 -35.85
C MET A 1 -13.13 6.72 -35.80
N ASP A 2 -12.16 6.96 -34.92
CA ASP A 2 -10.92 6.19 -34.94
C ASP A 2 -11.19 4.80 -34.37
N GLU A 3 -11.15 3.80 -35.26
CA GLU A 3 -11.16 2.39 -34.90
C GLU A 3 -9.88 2.09 -34.12
N TYR A 4 -9.97 2.12 -32.79
CA TYR A 4 -8.92 1.55 -31.97
C TYR A 4 -8.87 0.04 -32.26
N PRO A 5 -7.70 -0.51 -32.64
CA PRO A 5 -7.58 -1.94 -32.90
C PRO A 5 -8.02 -2.71 -31.66
N ILE A 6 -8.66 -3.87 -31.86
CA ILE A 6 -9.07 -4.75 -30.77
C ILE A 6 -7.80 -5.15 -30.01
N ILE A 7 -7.59 -4.56 -28.84
CA ILE A 7 -6.44 -4.85 -27.99
C ILE A 7 -6.72 -6.19 -27.30
N ASP A 8 -5.94 -7.22 -27.62
CA ASP A 8 -5.93 -8.46 -26.84
C ASP A 8 -5.26 -8.19 -25.48
N LEU A 9 -6.03 -8.36 -24.41
CA LEU A 9 -5.61 -8.13 -23.02
C LEU A 9 -5.55 -9.43 -22.22
N SER A 10 -5.64 -10.59 -22.85
CA SER A 10 -5.65 -11.91 -22.18
C SER A 10 -4.37 -12.17 -21.37
N HIS A 11 -3.26 -11.55 -21.74
CA HIS A 11 -1.98 -11.60 -21.03
C HIS A 11 -1.94 -10.78 -19.73
N LEU A 12 -2.95 -9.95 -19.46
CA LEU A 12 -3.08 -9.18 -18.22
C LEU A 12 -3.95 -9.90 -17.20
N LEU A 13 -3.72 -9.63 -15.92
CA LEU A 13 -4.63 -10.03 -14.86
C LEU A 13 -6.05 -9.47 -15.09
N PRO A 14 -7.13 -10.20 -14.77
CA PRO A 14 -8.50 -9.75 -15.01
C PRO A 14 -8.81 -8.34 -14.49
N ALA A 15 -8.32 -8.01 -13.28
CA ALA A 15 -8.47 -6.68 -12.71
C ALA A 15 -7.78 -5.58 -13.55
N ALA A 16 -6.64 -5.88 -14.17
CA ALA A 16 -5.92 -4.94 -15.03
C ALA A 16 -6.58 -4.79 -16.41
N GLN A 17 -7.23 -5.85 -16.94
CA GLN A 17 -7.96 -5.80 -18.21
C GLN A 17 -9.09 -4.76 -18.17
N GLY A 18 -9.88 -4.75 -17.09
CA GLY A 18 -10.95 -3.76 -16.91
C GLY A 18 -10.42 -2.33 -16.90
N LEU A 19 -9.29 -2.10 -16.23
CA LEU A 19 -8.65 -0.78 -16.18
C LEU A 19 -8.06 -0.36 -17.54
N ALA A 20 -7.50 -1.29 -18.31
CA ALA A 20 -6.91 -1.00 -19.61
C ALA A 20 -7.94 -0.59 -20.67
N ARG A 21 -9.20 -1.00 -20.50
CA ARG A 21 -10.33 -0.64 -21.37
C ARG A 21 -10.95 0.73 -21.07
N LEU A 22 -10.56 1.37 -19.96
CA LEU A 22 -11.07 2.70 -19.62
C LEU A 22 -10.59 3.78 -20.60
N PRO A 23 -11.30 4.93 -20.69
CA PRO A 23 -10.83 6.09 -21.43
C PRO A 23 -9.42 6.52 -21.00
N ALA A 24 -8.69 7.16 -21.93
CA ALA A 24 -7.29 7.55 -21.71
C ALA A 24 -7.10 8.39 -20.43
N ASP A 25 -7.99 9.35 -20.17
CA ASP A 25 -7.89 10.23 -19.00
C ASP A 25 -8.05 9.46 -17.68
N GLU A 26 -9.01 8.54 -17.61
CA GLU A 26 -9.19 7.68 -16.43
C GLU A 26 -8.01 6.76 -16.21
N ARG A 27 -7.40 6.24 -17.29
CA ARG A 27 -6.18 5.43 -17.21
C ARG A 27 -5.01 6.23 -16.68
N ILE A 28 -4.81 7.47 -17.17
CA ILE A 28 -3.75 8.38 -16.74
C ILE A 28 -3.92 8.72 -15.26
N GLN A 29 -5.12 9.08 -14.82
CA GLN A 29 -5.40 9.36 -13.42
C GLN A 29 -5.06 8.16 -12.52
N ARG A 30 -5.48 6.95 -12.92
CA ARG A 30 -5.17 5.73 -12.18
C ARG A 30 -3.68 5.37 -12.19
N LEU A 31 -2.94 5.70 -13.24
CA LEU A 31 -1.49 5.48 -13.30
C LEU A 31 -0.76 6.37 -12.30
N ARG A 32 -1.23 7.61 -12.13
CA ARG A 32 -0.64 8.61 -11.22
C ARG A 32 -1.01 8.40 -9.75
N ALA A 33 -2.04 7.60 -9.46
CA ALA A 33 -2.42 7.28 -8.10
C ALA A 33 -1.37 6.39 -7.41
N ASP A 34 -1.18 6.59 -6.10
CA ASP A 34 -0.28 5.77 -5.29
C ASP A 34 -0.69 4.30 -5.31
N ARG A 35 0.29 3.42 -5.56
CA ARG A 35 0.07 1.97 -5.60
C ARG A 35 1.05 1.25 -4.69
N TRP A 36 0.51 0.33 -3.91
CA TRP A 36 1.34 -0.63 -3.20
C TRP A 36 1.99 -1.61 -4.17
N ILE A 37 3.31 -1.78 -4.07
CA ILE A 37 4.07 -2.77 -4.82
C ILE A 37 4.77 -3.68 -3.79
N GLY A 38 4.30 -4.91 -3.68
CA GLY A 38 4.80 -5.90 -2.72
C GLY A 38 6.04 -6.64 -3.20
N TYR A 39 7.12 -5.93 -3.54
CA TYR A 39 8.40 -6.58 -3.85
C TYR A 39 9.01 -7.23 -2.59
N PRO A 40 9.90 -8.23 -2.71
CA PRO A 40 10.32 -9.06 -1.58
C PRO A 40 10.80 -8.29 -0.34
N ARG A 41 11.59 -7.23 -0.54
CA ARG A 41 12.10 -6.39 0.57
C ARG A 41 11.02 -5.53 1.24
N ALA A 42 10.02 -5.06 0.48
CA ALA A 42 8.90 -4.33 1.07
C ALA A 42 8.00 -5.24 1.91
N VAL A 43 7.77 -6.47 1.44
CA VAL A 43 7.06 -7.50 2.21
C VAL A 43 7.83 -7.89 3.46
N GLU A 44 9.15 -8.06 3.37
CA GLU A 44 10.01 -8.31 4.53
C GLU A 44 9.91 -7.19 5.59
N ALA A 45 9.95 -5.93 5.15
CA ALA A 45 9.80 -4.77 6.04
C ALA A 45 8.43 -4.73 6.71
N LEU A 46 7.34 -4.99 5.97
CA LEU A 46 6.00 -5.11 6.54
C LEU A 46 5.93 -6.22 7.58
N ASN A 47 6.42 -7.42 7.28
CA ASN A 47 6.40 -8.54 8.22
C ASN A 47 7.14 -8.22 9.53
N ARG A 48 8.22 -7.43 9.47
CA ARG A 48 8.92 -6.95 10.67
C ARG A 48 8.08 -5.95 11.47
N LEU A 49 7.32 -5.08 10.80
CA LEU A 49 6.37 -4.18 11.48
C LEU A 49 5.23 -4.97 12.15
N GLU A 50 4.68 -5.98 11.48
CA GLU A 50 3.66 -6.89 12.06
C GLU A 50 4.20 -7.61 13.31
N ALA A 51 5.44 -8.09 13.26
CA ALA A 51 6.08 -8.73 14.40
C ALA A 51 6.28 -7.77 15.59
N LEU A 52 6.55 -6.48 15.33
CA LEU A 52 6.61 -5.46 16.37
C LEU A 52 5.22 -5.12 16.94
N TYR A 53 4.20 -5.11 16.09
CA TYR A 53 2.82 -4.85 16.50
C TYR A 53 2.27 -5.95 17.43
N ALA A 54 2.55 -7.22 17.10
CA ALA A 54 2.19 -8.35 17.94
C ALA A 54 3.12 -8.56 19.15
N TRP A 55 4.15 -7.72 19.32
CA TRP A 55 5.14 -7.91 20.37
C TRP A 55 4.52 -7.62 21.75
N PRO A 56 4.73 -8.49 22.76
CA PRO A 56 4.20 -8.25 24.09
C PRO A 56 4.82 -6.99 24.72
N ASN A 57 4.03 -6.26 25.49
CA ASN A 57 4.49 -5.06 26.18
C ASN A 57 5.70 -5.35 27.07
N LYS A 58 6.75 -4.54 26.94
CA LYS A 58 7.97 -4.60 27.75
C LYS A 58 8.40 -3.19 28.14
N GLN A 59 9.19 -3.09 29.21
CA GLN A 59 9.74 -1.81 29.69
C GLN A 59 10.48 -1.03 28.59
N ARG A 60 11.14 -1.74 27.66
CA ARG A 60 11.76 -1.15 26.48
C ARG A 60 11.29 -1.91 25.24
N MET A 61 10.40 -1.29 24.47
CA MET A 61 9.92 -1.86 23.22
C MET A 61 11.05 -1.86 22.18
N PRO A 62 11.16 -2.94 21.37
CA PRO A 62 12.02 -2.93 20.19
C PRO A 62 11.51 -1.90 19.16
N ASN A 63 12.45 -1.30 18.43
CA ASN A 63 12.16 -0.32 17.38
C ASN A 63 12.76 -0.80 16.04
N LEU A 64 12.16 -0.39 14.92
CA LEU A 64 12.65 -0.70 13.57
C LEU A 64 13.07 0.58 12.85
N LEU A 65 14.27 0.58 12.29
CA LEU A 65 14.76 1.62 11.38
C LEU A 65 14.71 1.11 9.94
N LEU A 66 13.92 1.76 9.09
CA LEU A 66 13.84 1.45 7.65
C LEU A 66 14.77 2.38 6.86
N VAL A 67 15.89 1.85 6.38
CA VAL A 67 16.88 2.59 5.58
C VAL A 67 16.86 2.12 4.13
N GLY A 68 16.92 3.08 3.22
CA GLY A 68 17.07 2.83 1.79
C GLY A 68 17.08 4.14 1.00
N PRO A 69 17.53 4.14 -0.26
CA PRO A 69 17.56 5.34 -1.09
C PRO A 69 16.17 5.95 -1.31
N THR A 70 16.11 7.18 -1.81
CA THR A 70 14.85 7.80 -2.26
C THR A 70 14.17 6.90 -3.30
N ASN A 71 12.84 6.97 -3.39
CA ASN A 71 12.04 6.18 -4.32
C ASN A 71 12.08 4.64 -4.11
N ASN A 72 12.49 4.17 -2.93
CA ASN A 72 12.44 2.74 -2.54
C ASN A 72 11.22 2.41 -1.66
N GLY A 73 10.10 3.10 -1.84
CA GLY A 73 8.84 2.72 -1.19
C GLY A 73 8.79 2.83 0.35
N LYS A 74 9.74 3.48 1.02
CA LYS A 74 9.75 3.60 2.50
C LYS A 74 8.44 4.16 3.06
N SER A 75 7.98 5.29 2.52
CA SER A 75 6.70 5.89 2.91
C SER A 75 5.52 4.98 2.56
N MET A 76 5.57 4.28 1.42
CA MET A 76 4.52 3.33 1.02
C MET A 76 4.44 2.09 1.92
N ILE A 77 5.56 1.64 2.49
CA ILE A 77 5.58 0.55 3.48
C ILE A 77 4.86 0.98 4.76
N VAL A 78 5.20 2.16 5.29
CA VAL A 78 4.54 2.72 6.49
C VAL A 78 3.05 2.94 6.25
N GLU A 79 2.69 3.51 5.10
CA GLU A 79 1.31 3.77 4.72
C GLU A 79 0.51 2.48 4.52
N LYS A 80 1.11 1.45 3.90
CA LYS A 80 0.48 0.14 3.75
C LYS A 80 0.24 -0.53 5.10
N PHE A 81 1.21 -0.43 6.03
CA PHE A 81 1.07 -0.94 7.39
C PHE A 81 -0.09 -0.25 8.13
N ARG A 82 -0.16 1.09 8.06
CA ARG A 82 -1.27 1.88 8.62
C ARG A 82 -2.62 1.48 8.02
N ARG A 83 -2.74 1.37 6.69
CA ARG A 83 -4.00 0.99 6.02
C ARG A 83 -4.49 -0.42 6.38
N THR A 84 -3.58 -1.32 6.76
CA THR A 84 -3.92 -2.69 7.19
C THR A 84 -4.42 -2.71 8.65
N HIS A 85 -4.16 -1.66 9.42
CA HIS A 85 -4.61 -1.46 10.79
C HIS A 85 -5.50 -0.21 10.89
N PRO A 86 -6.73 -0.26 10.32
CA PRO A 86 -7.60 0.90 10.28
C PRO A 86 -7.97 1.35 11.70
N ALA A 87 -8.07 2.67 11.87
CA ALA A 87 -8.69 3.23 13.06
C ALA A 87 -10.19 2.85 13.09
N SER A 88 -10.73 2.67 14.29
CA SER A 88 -12.15 2.48 14.53
C SER A 88 -12.65 3.52 15.51
N SER A 89 -13.84 4.06 15.26
CA SER A 89 -14.50 5.00 16.16
C SER A 89 -15.67 4.31 16.83
N ASP A 90 -15.70 4.35 18.16
CA ASP A 90 -16.85 3.99 18.99
C ASP A 90 -17.56 5.27 19.45
N ALA A 91 -18.70 5.14 20.14
CA ALA A 91 -19.51 6.28 20.57
C ALA A 91 -18.75 7.33 21.40
N ASP A 92 -17.82 6.89 22.25
CA ASP A 92 -17.10 7.75 23.20
C ASP A 92 -15.56 7.67 23.07
N GLN A 93 -15.03 6.91 22.11
CA GLN A 93 -13.58 6.75 21.94
C GLN A 93 -13.18 6.52 20.48
N GLU A 94 -11.95 6.94 20.15
CA GLU A 94 -11.27 6.52 18.93
C GLU A 94 -10.18 5.52 19.28
N HIS A 95 -10.17 4.39 18.57
CA HIS A 95 -9.12 3.40 18.64
C HIS A 95 -8.24 3.51 17.39
N ILE A 96 -7.03 4.03 17.58
CA ILE A 96 -6.05 4.25 16.52
C ILE A 96 -4.84 3.33 16.79
N PRO A 97 -4.81 2.11 16.21
CA PRO A 97 -3.76 1.13 16.50
C PRO A 97 -2.39 1.53 15.93
N VAL A 98 -2.36 2.32 14.87
CA VAL A 98 -1.14 2.79 14.21
C VAL A 98 -1.25 4.28 13.91
N LEU A 99 -0.44 5.08 14.59
CA LEU A 99 -0.28 6.51 14.33
C LEU A 99 0.99 6.75 13.50
N VAL A 100 0.86 7.54 12.42
CA VAL A 100 1.96 7.92 11.54
C VAL A 100 2.19 9.42 11.66
N VAL A 101 3.43 9.84 11.91
CA VAL A 101 3.86 11.24 12.01
C VAL A 101 5.00 11.46 11.01
N GLN A 102 4.92 12.51 10.19
CA GLN A 102 5.87 12.80 9.10
C GLN A 102 6.28 14.27 9.10
#